data_AF-A0A1H9K940-F1
#
_entry.id   AF-A0A1H9K940-F1
#
_cell.length_a   1.000
_cell.length_b   1.000
_cell.length_c   1.000
_cell.angle_alpha   90.00
_cell.angle_beta   90.00
_cell.angle_gamma   90.00
#
_symmetry.space_group_name_H-M   'P 1'
#
loop_
_entity.id
_entity.type
_entity.pdbx_description
1 polymer ?
#
loop_
_entity_poly.entity_id
_entity_poly.type
_entity_poly.pdbx_seq_one_letter_code
_entity_poly.pdbx_strand_id
1 'polypeptide(L)' 'MEIIDKALEFEKRRHTFKTTSERIESSREVKNLILGLNDIYKVDKDPEIMDLMKRLTVIKQKIEKRLKGRP' A
#
# COMPACT_ATOMS: atom_id res chain seq x y z
N MET A 1 16.36 -3.73 1.32
CA MET A 1 15.36 -4.53 2.06
C MET A 1 14.39 -3.69 2.88
N GLU A 2 14.77 -2.48 3.34
CA GLU A 2 13.90 -1.58 4.14
C GLU A 2 12.49 -1.31 3.57
N ILE A 3 12.33 -1.22 2.25
CA ILE A 3 11.02 -0.99 1.61
C ILE A 3 10.10 -2.22 1.75
N ILE A 4 10.64 -3.43 1.64
CA ILE A 4 9.87 -4.67 1.77
C ILE A 4 9.39 -4.82 3.21
N ASP A 5 10.26 -4.55 4.19
CA ASP A 5 9.90 -4.60 5.61
C ASP A 5 8.81 -3.58 5.95
N LYS A 6 8.94 -2.33 5.47
CA LYS A 6 7.90 -1.30 5.64
C LYS A 6 6.59 -1.68 4.96
N ALA A 7 6.65 -2.31 3.79
CA ALA A 7 5.47 -2.80 3.10
C ALA A 7 4.76 -3.92 3.87
N LEU A 8 5.51 -4.86 4.45
CA LEU A 8 4.98 -5.93 5.30
C LEU A 8 4.42 -5.39 6.62
N GLU A 9 5.08 -4.40 7.22
CA GLU A 9 4.58 -3.71 8.41
C GLU A 9 3.26 -3.00 8.10
N PHE A 10 3.21 -2.27 6.99
CA PHE A 10 1.99 -1.60 6.55
C PHE A 10 0.86 -2.59 6.31
N GLU A 11 1.11 -3.71 5.63
CA GLU A 11 0.11 -4.76 5.40
C GLU A 11 -0.46 -5.34 6.71
N LYS A 12 0.40 -5.58 7.70
CA LYS A 12 -0.02 -6.15 9.00
C LYS A 12 -0.68 -5.11 9.91
N ARG A 13 -0.49 -3.81 9.64
CA ARG A 13 -1.06 -2.72 10.45
C ARG A 13 -2.58 -2.72 10.34
N ARG A 14 -3.25 -2.42 11.46
CA ARG A 14 -4.71 -2.26 11.47
C ARG A 14 -5.10 -0.98 10.72
N HIS A 15 -5.75 -1.12 9.56
CA HIS A 15 -6.23 0.00 8.75
C HIS A 15 -7.57 0.55 9.23
N THR A 16 -7.58 1.14 10.43
CA THR A 16 -8.72 1.89 10.96
C THR A 16 -8.38 3.38 11.01
N PHE A 17 -9.11 4.19 10.24
CA PHE A 17 -8.88 5.63 10.11
C PHE A 17 -10.07 6.40 10.68
N LYS A 18 -9.81 7.26 11.66
CA LYS A 18 -10.80 8.13 12.30
C LYS A 18 -11.07 9.37 11.44
N THR A 19 -10.03 9.98 10.88
CA THR A 19 -10.14 11.24 10.14
C THR A 19 -9.94 11.07 8.63
N THR A 20 -10.33 12.07 7.84
CA THR A 20 -10.05 12.11 6.40
C THR A 20 -8.55 12.30 6.14
N SER A 21 -7.87 13.11 6.95
CA SER A 21 -6.41 13.32 6.84
C SER A 21 -5.62 12.02 7.01
N GLU A 22 -5.94 11.20 8.02
CA GLU A 22 -5.33 9.88 8.22
C GLU A 22 -5.50 8.98 6.99
N ARG A 23 -6.69 8.98 6.37
CA ARG A 23 -6.96 8.20 5.15
C ARG A 23 -6.10 8.70 3.98
N ILE A 24 -5.95 10.02 3.83
CA ILE A 24 -5.13 10.61 2.76
C ILE A 24 -3.66 10.22 2.96
N GLU A 25 -3.14 10.36 4.18
CA GLU A 25 -1.76 10.00 4.51
C GLU A 25 -1.49 8.52 4.25
N SER A 26 -2.36 7.63 4.74
CA SER A 26 -2.22 6.20 4.50
C SER A 26 -2.38 5.83 3.02
N SER A 27 -3.23 6.53 2.26
CA SER A 27 -3.34 6.34 0.82
C SER A 27 -2.08 6.76 0.06
N ARG A 28 -1.35 7.76 0.56
CA ARG A 28 -0.07 8.21 0.00
C ARG A 28 1.06 7.26 0.38
N GLU A 29 1.10 6.83 1.64
CA GLU A 29 2.07 5.85 2.15
C GLU A 29 2.03 4.55 1.35
N VAL A 30 0.85 3.93 1.20
CA VAL A 30 0.71 2.69 0.44
C VAL A 30 1.09 2.85 -1.04
N LYS A 31 0.80 4.02 -1.65
CA LYS A 31 1.19 4.31 -3.03
C LYS A 31 2.71 4.37 -3.16
N ASN A 32 3.40 5.03 -2.23
CA ASN A 32 4.86 5.13 -2.23
C ASN A 32 5.50 3.76 -2.04
N LEU A 33 4.95 2.93 -1.15
CA LEU A 33 5.41 1.55 -0.95
C LEU A 33 5.28 0.73 -2.24
N ILE A 34 4.13 0.78 -2.92
CA ILE A 34 3.93 0.06 -4.19
C ILE A 34 4.93 0.50 -5.27
N LEU A 35 5.18 1.81 -5.40
CA LEU A 35 6.15 2.34 -6.36
C LEU A 35 7.59 1.89 -6.01
N GLY A 36 7.96 1.92 -4.74
CA GLY A 36 9.25 1.42 -4.28
C GLY A 36 9.44 -0.09 -4.55
N LEU A 37 8.40 -0.90 -4.27
CA LEU A 37 8.42 -2.34 -4.58
C LEU A 37 8.53 -2.60 -6.08
N ASN A 38 7.88 -1.78 -6.91
CA ASN A 38 7.98 -1.91 -8.36
C ASN A 38 9.41 -1.70 -8.87
N ASP A 39 10.16 -0.77 -8.28
CA ASP A 39 11.56 -0.55 -8.67
C ASP A 39 12.47 -1.72 -8.28
N ILE A 40 12.20 -2.39 -7.15
CA ILE A 40 12.88 -3.64 -6.79
C ILE A 40 12.49 -4.76 -7.75
N TYR A 41 11.19 -4.90 -8.04
CA TYR A 41 10.67 -5.93 -8.95
C TYR A 41 11.24 -5.82 -10.36
N LYS A 42 11.51 -4.61 -10.87
CA LYS A 42 12.13 -4.44 -12.21
C LYS A 42 13.50 -5.12 -12.33
N VAL A 43 14.24 -5.21 -11.22
CA VAL A 43 15.59 -5.79 -11.18
C VAL A 43 15.51 -7.27 -10.83
N ASP A 44 14.83 -7.62 -9.74
CA ASP A 44 14.80 -8.98 -9.19
C ASP A 44 13.80 -9.89 -9.91
N LYS A 45 12.68 -9.31 -10.38
CA LYS A 45 11.53 -10.02 -10.95
C LYS A 45 10.94 -11.12 -10.06
N ASP A 46 11.16 -11.00 -8.75
CA ASP A 46 10.63 -11.92 -7.76
C ASP A 46 9.08 -11.90 -7.74
N PRO A 47 8.40 -13.04 -7.97
CA PRO A 47 6.95 -13.17 -7.84
C PRO A 47 6.40 -12.76 -6.47
N GLU A 48 7.16 -12.93 -5.38
CA GLU A 48 6.70 -12.58 -4.03
C GLU A 48 6.52 -11.05 -3.88
N ILE A 49 7.38 -10.26 -4.51
CA ILE A 49 7.27 -8.79 -4.53
C ILE A 49 5.99 -8.38 -5.28
N MET A 50 5.70 -9.04 -6.40
CA MET A 50 4.48 -8.80 -7.16
C MET A 50 3.23 -9.12 -6.33
N ASP A 51 3.23 -10.22 -5.59
CA ASP A 51 2.10 -10.58 -4.75
C ASP A 51 1.92 -9.62 -3.57
N LEU A 52 3.01 -9.13 -2.97
CA LEU A 52 2.96 -8.06 -1.97
C LEU A 52 2.36 -6.77 -2.55
N MET A 53 2.77 -6.35 -3.76
CA MET A 53 2.20 -5.20 -4.45
C MET A 53 0.69 -5.36 -4.69
N LYS A 54 0.22 -6.55 -5.11
CA LYS A 54 -1.21 -6.83 -5.30
C LYS A 54 -1.98 -6.69 -3.99
N ARG A 55 -1.48 -7.24 -2.88
CA ARG A 55 -2.12 -7.14 -1.56
C ARG A 55 -2.21 -5.68 -1.09
N LEU A 56 -1.14 -4.91 -1.22
CA LEU A 56 -1.14 -3.46 -0.94
C LEU A 56 -2.11 -2.69 -1.84
N THR A 57 -2.23 -3.07 -3.11
CA THR A 57 -3.16 -2.42 -4.06
C THR A 57 -4.62 -2.59 -3.63
N VAL A 58 -5.00 -3.78 -3.16
CA VAL A 58 -6.35 -4.03 -2.61
C VAL A 58 -6.62 -3.16 -1.38
N ILE A 59 -5.63 -3.01 -0.49
CA ILE A 59 -5.73 -2.13 0.68
C ILE A 59 -5.91 -0.68 0.23
N LYS A 60 -5.07 -0.19 -0.68
CA LYS A 60 -5.16 1.17 -1.25
C LYS A 60 -6.54 1.46 -1.83
N GLN A 61 -7.08 0.55 -2.65
CA GLN A 61 -8.40 0.70 -3.25
C GLN A 61 -9.51 0.83 -2.19
N LYS A 62 -9.43 0.07 -1.08
CA LYS A 62 -10.40 0.18 0.02
C LYS A 62 -10.33 1.56 0.69
N ILE A 63 -9.13 2.12 0.87
CA ILE A 63 -8.94 3.47 1.43
C ILE A 63 -9.51 4.53 0.48
N GLU A 64 -9.19 4.45 -0.81
CA GLU A 64 -9.66 5.41 -1.81
C GLU A 64 -11.17 5.38 -2.00
N LYS A 65 -11.81 4.21 -1.97
CA LYS A 65 -13.28 4.10 -1.98
C LYS A 65 -13.92 4.83 -0.81
N ARG A 66 -13.32 4.76 0.39
CA ARG A 66 -13.81 5.48 1.57
C ARG A 66 -13.59 7.00 1.47
N LEU A 67 -12.52 7.43 0.79
CA LEU A 67 -12.24 8.85 0.54
C LEU A 67 -13.20 9.47 -0.47
N LYS A 68 -13.52 8.74 -1.54
CA LYS A 68 -14.40 9.22 -2.61
C LYS A 68 -15.89 9.23 -2.23
N GLY A 69 -16.27 8.56 -1.14
CA GLY A 69 -17.67 8.38 -0.76
C GLY A 69 -18.39 7.36 -1.65
N ARG A 70 -19.69 7.14 -1.40
CA ARG A 70 -20.57 6.46 -2.37
C ARG A 70 -20.88 7.44 -3.51
N PRO A 71 -20.86 7.00 -4.78
CA PRO A 71 -21.43 7.80 -5.86
C PRO A 71 -22.92 8.07 -5.60
#